data_AF-A0A3M2A9K8-F1
#
_entry.id   AF-A0A3M2A9K8-F1
#
_cell.length_a   1.000
_cell.length_b   1.000
_cell.length_c   1.000
_cell.angle_alpha   90.00
_cell.angle_beta   90.00
_cell.angle_gamma   90.00
#
_symmetry.space_group_name_H-M   'P 1'
#
loop_
_entity.id
_entity.type
_entity.pdbx_description
1 polymer ?
#
loop_
_entity_poly.entity_id
_entity_poly.type
_entity_poly.pdbx_seq_one_letter_code
_entity_poly.pdbx_strand_id
1 'polypeptide(L)'
;MLAPRLRPCFAPLLVLAATAPAFAVAAEPLPAGHPITAPGIEPEPMGLGYGRPARAGEPTILFVNFDGTELSSGCGNDPKNNCSTLAFTFGGKILPYEGGPGQRASLVQGVRADVADFGITVTDVRPPPTEDYAMVLVGKSATGGSMEHGFAGVAPTIDCGNSNPNITSFDLVGSITVINQEAAHTWGLEHVDHPADNLYPTSGGVSDPKYTDMCMKIVSDTDLTPSNGVCNAVHTQFCNAGWQNSYQEMLWLFGPGVPDAVPPTVTIDAPADGAVLPYPAVFDLVVTIADNQSPQLVDTFVFFDDVEVLTGTFVATTLKFPVDGGVDPGPHTIRVEASDEDGNLGMAEISIQVGEGGGGTSGGGSTSGAGTTSGEASGTGATSGMASTGGLGGGSGGDTDGSAGTAASDEGCACRSAGSQGAPLNPASWALLFVPWLSTRRIRRRPS
;
A
#
# COMPACT_ATOMS: atom_id res chain seq x y z
N MET A 1 -47.60 2.00 -55.90
CA MET A 1 -47.46 0.57 -55.56
C MET A 1 -46.68 -0.11 -56.68
N LEU A 2 -45.73 -0.99 -56.31
CA LEU A 2 -44.73 -1.70 -57.13
C LEU A 2 -43.49 -0.87 -57.55
N ALA A 3 -42.41 -1.06 -56.79
CA ALA A 3 -41.04 -0.77 -57.21
C ALA A 3 -40.38 -2.07 -57.72
N PRO A 4 -39.57 -2.03 -58.80
CA PRO A 4 -38.88 -3.21 -59.32
C PRO A 4 -37.54 -3.44 -58.61
N ARG A 5 -37.26 -4.71 -58.31
CA ARG A 5 -35.98 -5.19 -57.76
C ARG A 5 -34.93 -5.29 -58.87
N LEU A 6 -33.82 -4.57 -58.72
CA LEU A 6 -32.57 -4.81 -59.46
C LEU A 6 -31.67 -5.72 -58.62
N ARG A 7 -31.27 -6.86 -59.18
CA ARG A 7 -30.21 -7.72 -58.64
C ARG A 7 -28.89 -7.39 -59.35
N PRO A 8 -27.78 -7.16 -58.64
CA PRO A 8 -26.46 -7.21 -59.26
C PRO A 8 -25.89 -8.64 -59.18
N CYS A 9 -25.35 -9.11 -60.30
CA CYS A 9 -24.47 -10.28 -60.36
C CYS A 9 -23.10 -9.88 -59.82
N PHE A 10 -22.60 -10.57 -58.79
CA PHE A 10 -21.20 -10.50 -58.38
C PHE A 10 -20.45 -11.70 -58.97
N ALA A 11 -19.43 -11.42 -59.78
CA ALA A 11 -18.38 -12.38 -60.13
C ALA A 11 -17.27 -12.31 -59.06
N PRO A 12 -16.65 -13.44 -58.67
CA PRO A 12 -15.58 -13.41 -57.68
C PRO A 12 -14.27 -12.96 -58.33
N LEU A 13 -13.68 -11.90 -57.80
CA LEU A 13 -12.32 -11.47 -58.11
C LEU A 13 -11.36 -12.27 -57.20
N LEU A 14 -10.58 -13.18 -57.77
CA LEU A 14 -9.56 -13.92 -57.04
C LEU A 14 -8.33 -13.01 -56.85
N VAL A 15 -8.15 -12.49 -55.63
CA VAL A 15 -6.95 -11.71 -55.25
C VAL A 15 -5.87 -12.70 -54.81
N LEU A 16 -4.82 -12.84 -55.63
CA LEU A 16 -3.58 -13.52 -55.21
C LEU A 16 -2.82 -12.57 -54.26
N ALA A 17 -2.83 -12.88 -52.97
CA ALA A 17 -1.98 -12.21 -51.99
C ALA A 17 -0.54 -12.76 -52.11
N ALA A 18 0.37 -11.95 -52.65
CA ALA A 18 1.80 -12.24 -52.60
C ALA A 18 2.30 -11.98 -51.17
N THR A 19 2.55 -13.05 -50.42
CA THR A 19 3.21 -12.98 -49.11
C THR A 19 4.69 -12.69 -49.33
N ALA A 20 5.11 -11.45 -49.06
CA ALA A 20 6.54 -11.15 -48.93
C ALA A 20 7.08 -11.82 -47.65
N PRO A 21 8.28 -12.42 -47.69
CA PRO A 21 8.89 -12.97 -46.48
C PRO A 21 9.20 -11.81 -45.52
N ALA A 22 8.57 -11.81 -44.35
CA ALA A 22 8.95 -10.94 -43.25
C ALA A 22 10.34 -11.38 -42.78
N PHE A 23 11.37 -10.58 -43.09
CA PHE A 23 12.66 -10.70 -42.44
C PHE A 23 12.48 -10.25 -40.99
N ALA A 24 12.35 -11.22 -40.08
CA ALA A 24 12.49 -10.94 -38.66
C ALA A 24 13.95 -10.52 -38.43
N VAL A 25 14.16 -9.22 -38.21
CA VAL A 25 15.43 -8.73 -37.67
C VAL A 25 15.54 -9.36 -36.28
N ALA A 26 16.56 -10.20 -36.08
CA ALA A 26 16.83 -10.76 -34.76
C ALA A 26 17.10 -9.59 -33.81
N ALA A 27 16.29 -9.44 -32.76
CA ALA A 27 16.55 -8.47 -31.72
C ALA A 27 17.93 -8.76 -31.13
N GLU A 28 18.77 -7.73 -31.02
CA GLU A 28 20.04 -7.88 -30.30
C GLU A 28 19.74 -8.32 -28.86
N PRO A 29 20.47 -9.31 -28.32
CA PRO A 29 20.29 -9.70 -26.93
C PRO A 29 20.57 -8.48 -26.05
N LEU A 30 19.64 -8.16 -25.15
CA LEU A 30 19.80 -7.07 -24.20
C LEU A 30 21.12 -7.25 -23.43
N PRO A 31 21.92 -6.19 -23.25
CA PRO A 31 23.12 -6.29 -22.46
C PRO A 31 22.74 -6.70 -21.03
N ALA A 32 23.29 -7.82 -20.56
CA ALA A 32 23.15 -8.21 -19.16
C ALA A 32 23.79 -7.13 -18.29
N GLY A 33 23.09 -6.67 -17.26
CA GLY A 33 23.65 -5.71 -16.31
C GLY A 33 24.80 -6.30 -15.51
N HIS A 34 25.61 -5.41 -14.92
CA HIS A 34 26.66 -5.82 -13.98
C HIS A 34 26.03 -6.04 -12.60
N PRO A 35 25.86 -7.30 -12.13
CA PRO A 35 25.22 -7.54 -10.83
C PRO A 35 26.18 -7.13 -9.71
N ILE A 36 25.68 -6.41 -8.69
CA ILE A 36 26.46 -6.07 -7.48
C ILE A 36 26.91 -7.34 -6.74
N THR A 37 26.15 -8.42 -6.88
CA THR A 37 26.44 -9.73 -6.29
C THR A 37 27.44 -10.56 -7.09
N ALA A 38 27.86 -10.09 -8.28
CA ALA A 38 28.83 -10.82 -9.09
C ALA A 38 30.22 -10.79 -8.42
N PRO A 39 30.80 -11.96 -8.07
CA PRO A 39 32.12 -11.99 -7.45
C PRO A 39 33.15 -11.37 -8.40
N GLY A 40 33.74 -10.23 -7.99
CA GLY A 40 34.81 -9.55 -8.72
C GLY A 40 34.41 -8.26 -9.45
N ILE A 41 33.18 -7.76 -9.30
CA ILE A 41 32.79 -6.42 -9.75
C ILE A 41 32.60 -5.53 -8.52
N GLU A 42 33.61 -4.72 -8.19
CA GLU A 42 33.34 -3.50 -7.42
C GLU A 42 32.59 -2.55 -8.35
N PRO A 43 31.48 -1.92 -7.92
CA PRO A 43 30.80 -0.91 -8.73
C PRO A 43 31.84 0.10 -9.22
N GLU A 44 31.79 0.46 -10.50
CA GLU A 44 32.69 1.50 -10.99
C GLU A 44 32.51 2.74 -10.11
N PRO A 45 33.58 3.45 -9.75
CA PRO A 45 33.43 4.69 -9.00
C PRO A 45 32.49 5.61 -9.80
N MET A 46 31.49 6.20 -9.11
CA MET A 46 30.63 7.19 -9.73
C MET A 46 31.45 8.19 -10.53
N GLY A 47 30.92 8.61 -11.68
CA GLY A 47 31.62 9.43 -12.67
C GLY A 47 32.39 10.61 -12.04
N LEU A 48 33.49 11.02 -12.69
CA LEU A 48 34.42 12.03 -12.18
C LEU A 48 33.69 13.24 -11.55
N GLY A 49 33.87 13.43 -10.24
CA GLY A 49 33.28 14.55 -9.48
C GLY A 49 32.12 14.16 -8.56
N TYR A 50 31.59 12.94 -8.65
CA TYR A 50 30.55 12.43 -7.77
C TYR A 50 31.15 11.48 -6.72
N GLY A 51 31.03 11.84 -5.45
CA GLY A 51 31.38 10.93 -4.33
C GLY A 51 30.18 10.07 -3.95
N ARG A 52 30.40 8.82 -3.52
CA ARG A 52 29.35 7.92 -3.02
C ARG A 52 28.39 8.71 -2.12
N PRO A 53 27.06 8.65 -2.34
CA PRO A 53 26.11 9.31 -1.47
C PRO A 53 26.36 8.84 -0.04
N ALA A 54 26.29 9.76 0.92
CA ALA A 54 26.66 9.48 2.31
C ALA A 54 25.87 8.30 2.90
N ARG A 55 24.68 8.03 2.36
CA ARG A 55 23.74 7.00 2.81
C ARG A 55 23.56 5.81 1.87
N ALA A 56 24.39 5.68 0.82
CA ALA A 56 24.24 4.55 -0.09
C ALA A 56 24.43 3.22 0.66
N GLY A 57 23.43 2.35 0.58
CA GLY A 57 23.33 1.07 1.28
C GLY A 57 22.63 1.15 2.64
N GLU A 58 22.15 2.31 3.04
CA GLU A 58 21.33 2.49 4.25
C GLU A 58 19.84 2.41 3.91
N PRO A 59 19.01 1.75 4.73
CA PRO A 59 17.58 1.71 4.51
C PRO A 59 16.93 3.11 4.51
N THR A 60 15.84 3.26 3.77
CA THR A 60 15.04 4.49 3.70
C THR A 60 13.58 4.25 4.05
N ILE A 61 12.84 5.33 4.28
CA ILE A 61 11.40 5.32 4.50
C ILE A 61 10.70 5.98 3.30
N LEU A 62 9.70 5.28 2.75
CA LEU A 62 8.75 5.82 1.80
C LEU A 62 7.41 6.04 2.49
N PHE A 63 7.05 7.30 2.67
CA PHE A 63 5.74 7.69 3.20
C PHE A 63 4.74 7.92 2.06
N VAL A 64 3.68 7.12 2.00
CA VAL A 64 2.58 7.28 1.04
C VAL A 64 1.47 8.08 1.71
N ASN A 65 1.35 9.36 1.35
CA ASN A 65 0.40 10.28 1.97
C ASN A 65 -0.92 10.33 1.19
N PHE A 66 -1.98 9.76 1.76
CA PHE A 66 -3.34 9.77 1.20
C PHE A 66 -4.23 10.88 1.76
N ASP A 67 -3.79 11.62 2.77
CA ASP A 67 -4.63 12.57 3.50
C ASP A 67 -4.75 13.92 2.80
N GLY A 68 -4.01 14.12 1.71
CA GLY A 68 -3.85 15.43 1.06
C GLY A 68 -3.00 16.37 1.91
N THR A 69 -2.74 17.57 1.38
CA THR A 69 -2.08 18.64 2.14
C THR A 69 -2.18 20.00 1.45
N GLU A 70 -1.94 21.06 2.21
CA GLU A 70 -1.57 22.37 1.66
C GLU A 70 -0.05 22.39 1.43
N LEU A 71 0.36 22.74 0.21
CA LEU A 71 1.76 22.79 -0.21
C LEU A 71 2.32 24.19 -0.01
N SER A 72 3.50 24.26 0.62
CA SER A 72 4.27 25.49 0.75
C SER A 72 5.22 25.65 -0.44
N SER A 73 5.27 26.86 -1.02
CA SER A 73 6.22 27.22 -2.07
C SER A 73 7.38 28.05 -1.53
N GLY A 74 8.48 28.13 -2.29
CA GLY A 74 9.65 28.95 -1.95
C GLY A 74 10.60 28.36 -0.91
N CYS A 75 10.35 27.13 -0.44
CA CYS A 75 11.18 26.41 0.54
C CYS A 75 11.85 25.13 -0.03
N GLY A 76 11.90 24.98 -1.36
CA GLY A 76 12.46 23.80 -2.02
C GLY A 76 11.50 22.60 -1.97
N ASN A 77 12.06 21.41 -1.75
CA ASN A 77 11.29 20.17 -1.55
C ASN A 77 11.65 19.59 -0.17
N ASP A 78 10.63 19.41 0.67
CA ASP A 78 10.77 18.80 2.00
C ASP A 78 9.38 18.33 2.50
N PRO A 79 9.13 17.01 2.60
CA PRO A 79 7.86 16.49 3.03
C PRO A 79 7.52 16.82 4.49
N LYS A 80 8.53 17.11 5.35
CA LYS A 80 8.33 17.43 6.77
C LYS A 80 7.54 18.74 6.95
N ASN A 81 7.72 19.66 6.01
CA ASN A 81 7.10 20.97 6.00
C ASN A 81 6.07 21.14 4.86
N ASN A 82 5.75 20.06 4.13
CA ASN A 82 4.94 20.07 2.91
C ASN A 82 5.47 21.08 1.87
N CYS A 83 6.78 21.24 1.78
CA CYS A 83 7.44 22.09 0.81
C CYS A 83 7.55 21.37 -0.53
N SER A 84 7.13 22.02 -1.61
CA SER A 84 7.38 21.52 -2.96
C SER A 84 7.60 22.63 -3.95
N THR A 85 8.53 22.43 -4.89
CA THR A 85 8.70 23.29 -6.06
C THR A 85 7.50 23.22 -7.01
N LEU A 86 6.67 22.18 -6.91
CA LEU A 86 5.44 21.99 -7.69
C LEU A 86 4.19 22.56 -7.01
N ALA A 87 4.32 23.23 -5.86
CA ALA A 87 3.18 23.80 -5.15
C ALA A 87 2.31 24.70 -6.06
N PHE A 88 2.92 25.53 -6.91
CA PHE A 88 2.17 26.38 -7.84
C PHE A 88 1.45 25.60 -8.94
N THR A 89 2.03 24.50 -9.43
CA THR A 89 1.42 23.62 -10.43
C THR A 89 0.09 23.06 -9.95
N PHE A 90 -0.05 22.84 -8.64
CA PHE A 90 -1.25 22.27 -8.01
C PHE A 90 -2.13 23.31 -7.30
N GLY A 91 -1.92 24.60 -7.57
CA GLY A 91 -2.66 25.69 -6.91
C GLY A 91 -2.48 25.72 -5.39
N GLY A 92 -1.38 25.17 -4.88
CA GLY A 92 -1.02 25.14 -3.46
C GLY A 92 -1.65 24.01 -2.67
N LYS A 93 -2.39 23.08 -3.29
CA LYS A 93 -3.11 22.04 -2.52
C LYS A 93 -3.30 20.75 -3.27
N ILE A 94 -3.09 19.63 -2.57
CA ILE A 94 -3.58 18.32 -2.97
C ILE A 94 -4.71 17.88 -2.06
N LEU A 95 -5.82 17.46 -2.66
CA LEU A 95 -6.98 16.92 -1.99
C LEU A 95 -6.72 15.49 -1.49
N PRO A 96 -7.37 15.06 -0.39
CA PRO A 96 -7.27 13.69 0.08
C PRO A 96 -7.66 12.69 -1.01
N TYR A 97 -7.01 11.53 -1.01
CA TYR A 97 -7.39 10.40 -1.83
C TYR A 97 -8.80 9.92 -1.46
N GLU A 98 -9.63 9.66 -2.47
CA GLU A 98 -11.04 9.30 -2.29
C GLU A 98 -11.26 7.82 -1.91
N GLY A 99 -10.22 6.98 -1.98
CA GLY A 99 -10.33 5.56 -1.70
C GLY A 99 -10.47 5.25 -0.21
N GLY A 100 -11.24 4.20 0.10
CA GLY A 100 -11.48 3.74 1.47
C GLY A 100 -10.26 3.05 2.11
N PRO A 101 -10.32 2.71 3.41
CA PRO A 101 -9.20 2.09 4.13
C PRO A 101 -8.63 0.83 3.48
N GLY A 102 -9.49 -0.04 2.93
CA GLY A 102 -9.04 -1.24 2.21
C GLY A 102 -8.29 -0.93 0.91
N GLN A 103 -8.68 0.13 0.20
CA GLN A 103 -7.97 0.57 -1.00
C GLN A 103 -6.60 1.17 -0.63
N ARG A 104 -6.54 2.02 0.41
CA ARG A 104 -5.28 2.56 0.94
C ARG A 104 -4.33 1.43 1.36
N ALA A 105 -4.81 0.47 2.15
CA ALA A 105 -4.04 -0.71 2.54
C ALA A 105 -3.52 -1.46 1.31
N SER A 106 -4.39 -1.76 0.33
CA SER A 106 -3.97 -2.48 -0.88
C SER A 106 -2.90 -1.74 -1.71
N LEU A 107 -2.95 -0.41 -1.77
CA LEU A 107 -1.93 0.40 -2.46
C LEU A 107 -0.60 0.31 -1.72
N VAL A 108 -0.60 0.48 -0.39
CA VAL A 108 0.63 0.40 0.40
C VAL A 108 1.27 -0.99 0.32
N GLN A 109 0.47 -2.06 0.47
CA GLN A 109 0.96 -3.43 0.35
C GLN A 109 1.49 -3.74 -1.05
N GLY A 110 0.82 -3.24 -2.11
CA GLY A 110 1.31 -3.38 -3.48
C GLY A 110 2.66 -2.70 -3.67
N VAL A 111 2.85 -1.51 -3.09
CA VAL A 111 4.14 -0.80 -3.13
C VAL A 111 5.20 -1.58 -2.34
N ARG A 112 4.88 -2.11 -1.15
CA ARG A 112 5.78 -2.99 -0.38
C ARG A 112 6.23 -4.20 -1.18
N ALA A 113 5.29 -4.89 -1.83
CA ALA A 113 5.58 -6.06 -2.64
C ALA A 113 6.52 -5.74 -3.81
N ASP A 114 6.42 -4.54 -4.41
CA ASP A 114 7.30 -4.09 -5.48
C ASP A 114 8.72 -3.74 -5.00
N VAL A 115 8.88 -3.38 -3.72
CA VAL A 115 10.17 -2.97 -3.14
C VAL A 115 10.74 -3.95 -2.12
N ALA A 116 10.13 -5.14 -1.95
CA ALA A 116 10.46 -6.10 -0.90
C ALA A 116 11.94 -6.57 -0.91
N ASP A 117 12.60 -6.50 -2.06
CA ASP A 117 14.00 -6.86 -2.23
C ASP A 117 14.98 -5.79 -1.72
N PHE A 118 14.50 -4.59 -1.38
CA PHE A 118 15.31 -3.43 -1.03
C PHE A 118 15.04 -2.96 0.40
N GLY A 119 16.02 -2.31 1.03
CA GLY A 119 15.89 -1.71 2.35
C GLY A 119 14.95 -0.48 2.37
N ILE A 120 13.68 -0.66 2.02
CA ILE A 120 12.68 0.41 1.95
C ILE A 120 11.50 0.05 2.84
N THR A 121 11.30 0.85 3.88
CA THR A 121 10.11 0.76 4.71
C THR A 121 8.99 1.62 4.13
N VAL A 122 7.88 1.01 3.71
CA VAL A 122 6.72 1.75 3.18
C VAL A 122 5.64 1.88 4.24
N THR A 123 5.14 3.09 4.45
CA THR A 123 4.09 3.38 5.45
C THR A 123 3.11 4.45 4.96
N ASP A 124 1.89 4.45 5.49
CA ASP A 124 0.95 5.58 5.37
C ASP A 124 0.85 6.44 6.64
N VAL A 125 1.73 6.18 7.61
CA VAL A 125 1.88 6.98 8.82
C VAL A 125 3.05 7.92 8.63
N ARG A 126 2.80 9.22 8.72
CA ARG A 126 3.84 10.24 8.56
C ARG A 126 4.98 10.02 9.57
N PRO A 127 6.22 9.81 9.11
CA PRO A 127 7.37 9.68 10.01
C PRO A 127 7.62 10.96 10.81
N PRO A 128 8.23 10.86 12.00
CA PRO A 128 8.56 12.04 12.80
C PRO A 128 9.55 12.95 12.05
N PRO A 129 9.54 14.28 12.31
CA PRO A 129 10.38 15.24 11.58
C PRO A 129 11.90 15.02 11.79
N THR A 130 12.29 14.22 12.77
CA THR A 130 13.68 13.83 13.05
C THR A 130 14.20 12.74 12.11
N GLU A 131 13.32 12.04 11.40
CA GLU A 131 13.67 11.02 10.42
C GLU A 131 13.64 11.62 9.02
N ASP A 132 14.44 11.06 8.12
CA ASP A 132 14.41 11.41 6.70
C ASP A 132 13.56 10.40 5.95
N TYR A 133 12.76 10.89 5.02
CA TYR A 133 11.84 10.06 4.25
C TYR A 133 11.47 10.74 2.94
N ALA A 134 11.31 9.93 1.89
CA ALA A 134 10.65 10.36 0.67
C ALA A 134 9.13 10.30 0.91
N MET A 135 8.38 11.20 0.29
CA MET A 135 6.92 11.18 0.34
C MET A 135 6.34 11.12 -1.07
N VAL A 136 5.45 10.16 -1.30
CA VAL A 136 4.55 10.21 -2.46
C VAL A 136 3.20 10.68 -1.96
N LEU A 137 2.72 11.79 -2.48
CA LEU A 137 1.41 12.32 -2.14
C LEU A 137 0.38 11.82 -3.17
N VAL A 138 -0.57 11.01 -2.71
CA VAL A 138 -1.61 10.40 -3.53
C VAL A 138 -2.89 11.20 -3.40
N GLY A 139 -3.43 11.70 -4.52
CA GLY A 139 -4.65 12.49 -4.48
C GLY A 139 -4.98 13.19 -5.79
N LYS A 140 -5.71 14.30 -5.71
CA LYS A 140 -6.00 15.17 -6.86
C LYS A 140 -5.60 16.59 -6.52
N SER A 141 -5.04 17.33 -7.47
CA SER A 141 -4.77 18.75 -7.26
C SER A 141 -6.07 19.55 -7.10
N ALA A 142 -6.03 20.61 -6.29
CA ALA A 142 -7.20 21.47 -6.10
C ALA A 142 -7.58 22.25 -7.38
N THR A 143 -6.66 22.34 -8.34
CA THR A 143 -6.88 22.96 -9.64
C THR A 143 -7.05 21.96 -10.77
N GLY A 144 -7.11 20.66 -10.47
CA GLY A 144 -7.32 19.62 -11.48
C GLY A 144 -6.76 18.23 -11.14
N GLY A 145 -7.15 17.22 -11.92
CA GLY A 145 -6.59 15.86 -11.85
C GLY A 145 -5.55 15.58 -12.94
N SER A 146 -5.15 14.31 -13.08
CA SER A 146 -4.19 13.87 -14.12
C SER A 146 -4.57 14.27 -15.55
N MET A 147 -5.85 14.21 -15.91
CA MET A 147 -6.33 14.65 -17.23
C MET A 147 -6.13 16.15 -17.49
N GLU A 148 -6.10 16.97 -16.44
CA GLU A 148 -5.93 18.42 -16.55
C GLU A 148 -4.45 18.80 -16.60
N HIS A 149 -3.60 18.01 -15.94
CA HIS A 149 -2.15 18.19 -15.93
C HIS A 149 -1.43 17.46 -17.07
N GLY A 150 -2.10 16.49 -17.71
CA GLY A 150 -1.53 15.69 -18.78
C GLY A 150 -0.66 14.53 -18.31
N PHE A 151 -0.50 14.30 -17.00
CA PHE A 151 0.34 13.24 -16.43
C PHE A 151 -0.30 12.47 -15.27
N ALA A 152 0.11 11.22 -15.09
CA ALA A 152 -0.39 10.32 -14.03
C ALA A 152 0.23 10.65 -12.67
N GLY A 153 1.52 10.96 -12.67
CA GLY A 153 2.29 11.41 -11.53
C GLY A 153 3.40 12.36 -11.99
N VAL A 154 4.08 12.96 -11.01
CA VAL A 154 5.25 13.80 -11.27
C VAL A 154 6.16 13.89 -10.04
N ALA A 155 7.46 13.87 -10.28
CA ALA A 155 8.48 14.22 -9.31
C ALA A 155 9.04 15.61 -9.61
N PRO A 156 9.31 16.44 -8.59
CA PRO A 156 9.83 17.80 -8.78
C PRO A 156 11.24 17.83 -9.37
N THR A 157 11.99 16.74 -9.22
CA THR A 157 13.35 16.56 -9.71
C THR A 157 13.68 15.07 -9.77
N ILE A 158 14.66 14.72 -10.60
CA ILE A 158 15.36 13.44 -10.53
C ILE A 158 16.56 13.64 -9.60
N ASP A 159 16.61 12.93 -8.46
CA ASP A 159 17.66 13.10 -7.45
C ASP A 159 18.74 12.04 -7.57
N CYS A 160 19.74 12.32 -8.42
CA CYS A 160 20.80 11.38 -8.73
C CYS A 160 21.54 10.87 -7.49
N GLY A 161 21.32 9.59 -7.15
CA GLY A 161 21.95 8.94 -6.02
C GLY A 161 21.27 9.22 -4.68
N ASN A 162 20.00 9.65 -4.68
CA ASN A 162 19.24 9.97 -3.47
C ASN A 162 20.00 10.97 -2.57
N SER A 163 20.53 12.03 -3.16
CA SER A 163 21.36 13.03 -2.47
C SER A 163 20.55 13.89 -1.49
N ASN A 164 19.25 14.04 -1.74
CA ASN A 164 18.27 14.62 -0.85
C ASN A 164 17.18 13.57 -0.54
N PRO A 165 17.24 12.88 0.61
CA PRO A 165 16.26 11.86 0.96
C PRO A 165 14.86 12.41 1.27
N ASN A 166 14.68 13.73 1.28
CA ASN A 166 13.47 14.43 1.72
C ASN A 166 12.78 15.11 0.53
N ILE A 167 12.32 14.33 -0.46
CA ILE A 167 11.60 14.85 -1.62
C ILE A 167 10.14 14.40 -1.60
N THR A 168 9.24 15.31 -2.00
CA THR A 168 7.83 15.01 -2.23
C THR A 168 7.57 14.86 -3.71
N SER A 169 7.10 13.68 -4.14
CA SER A 169 6.55 13.43 -5.47
C SER A 169 5.04 13.14 -5.39
N PHE A 170 4.37 13.00 -6.53
CA PHE A 170 2.91 13.07 -6.61
C PHE A 170 2.32 11.97 -7.49
N ASP A 171 1.35 11.22 -6.97
CA ASP A 171 0.49 10.32 -7.75
C ASP A 171 -0.92 10.92 -7.82
N LEU A 172 -1.36 11.27 -9.03
CA LEU A 172 -2.65 11.91 -9.26
C LEU A 172 -3.79 10.94 -9.59
N VAL A 173 -3.53 9.64 -9.57
CA VAL A 173 -4.48 8.58 -9.99
C VAL A 173 -4.65 7.44 -8.99
N GLY A 174 -3.76 7.29 -8.01
CA GLY A 174 -3.84 6.25 -6.98
C GLY A 174 -3.53 4.88 -7.56
N SER A 175 -2.32 4.71 -8.08
CA SER A 175 -1.81 3.51 -8.74
C SER A 175 -0.48 3.07 -8.13
N ILE A 176 -0.35 1.77 -7.82
CA ILE A 176 0.89 1.18 -7.28
C ILE A 176 2.09 1.53 -8.19
N THR A 177 1.94 1.32 -9.50
CA THR A 177 3.01 1.60 -10.47
C THR A 177 3.41 3.08 -10.47
N VAL A 178 2.44 3.99 -10.38
CA VAL A 178 2.75 5.43 -10.36
C VAL A 178 3.44 5.80 -9.05
N ILE A 179 2.96 5.31 -7.90
CA ILE A 179 3.65 5.52 -6.62
C ILE A 179 5.12 5.07 -6.70
N ASN A 180 5.38 3.89 -7.27
CA ASN A 180 6.73 3.38 -7.46
C ASN A 180 7.56 4.23 -8.42
N GLN A 181 7.02 4.62 -9.58
CA GLN A 181 7.71 5.50 -10.53
C GLN A 181 8.13 6.82 -9.88
N GLU A 182 7.17 7.47 -9.22
CA GLU A 182 7.37 8.78 -8.64
C GLU A 182 8.29 8.74 -7.42
N ALA A 183 8.28 7.66 -6.64
CA ALA A 183 9.27 7.44 -5.59
C ALA A 183 10.66 7.21 -6.20
N ALA A 184 10.78 6.39 -7.25
CA ALA A 184 12.03 6.06 -7.91
C ALA A 184 12.72 7.27 -8.58
N HIS A 185 11.95 8.22 -9.11
CA HIS A 185 12.51 9.50 -9.57
C HIS A 185 13.18 10.29 -8.44
N THR A 186 12.64 10.25 -7.22
CA THR A 186 13.28 10.87 -6.05
C THR A 186 14.54 10.15 -5.56
N TRP A 187 14.86 9.00 -6.15
CA TRP A 187 16.08 8.25 -5.87
C TRP A 187 17.09 8.30 -7.02
N GLY A 188 16.71 8.95 -8.12
CA GLY A 188 17.58 9.17 -9.27
C GLY A 188 17.36 8.19 -10.42
N LEU A 189 16.31 7.37 -10.36
CA LEU A 189 15.97 6.47 -11.44
C LEU A 189 15.05 7.16 -12.46
N GLU A 190 15.10 6.70 -13.70
CA GLU A 190 14.47 7.31 -14.86
C GLU A 190 13.69 6.28 -15.68
N HIS A 191 12.85 6.77 -16.60
CA HIS A 191 12.03 5.89 -17.43
C HIS A 191 12.87 5.02 -18.36
N VAL A 192 12.42 3.78 -18.57
CA VAL A 192 13.08 2.80 -19.44
C VAL A 192 12.15 2.22 -20.50
N ASP A 193 12.70 1.66 -21.57
CA ASP A 193 11.95 1.12 -22.72
C ASP A 193 11.37 -0.30 -22.51
N HIS A 194 11.40 -0.83 -21.30
CA HIS A 194 11.03 -2.21 -21.03
C HIS A 194 9.72 -2.33 -20.22
N PRO A 195 8.64 -2.90 -20.77
CA PRO A 195 7.31 -2.88 -20.16
C PRO A 195 7.17 -3.71 -18.89
N ALA A 196 8.10 -4.62 -18.61
CA ALA A 196 8.12 -5.37 -17.35
C ALA A 196 8.79 -4.61 -16.20
N ASP A 197 9.48 -3.50 -16.50
CA ASP A 197 10.10 -2.69 -15.47
C ASP A 197 9.11 -1.67 -14.89
N ASN A 198 9.17 -1.43 -13.58
CA ASN A 198 8.35 -0.42 -12.92
C ASN A 198 8.54 0.98 -13.51
N LEU A 199 9.70 1.26 -14.11
CA LEU A 199 10.00 2.55 -14.73
C LEU A 199 9.62 2.62 -16.21
N TYR A 200 8.89 1.66 -16.76
CA TYR A 200 8.27 1.85 -18.08
C TYR A 200 7.35 3.09 -18.06
N PRO A 201 7.44 4.04 -19.00
CA PRO A 201 6.76 5.34 -18.91
C PRO A 201 5.22 5.28 -18.97
N THR A 202 4.63 4.08 -18.93
CA THR A 202 3.18 3.90 -18.84
C THR A 202 2.83 2.79 -17.84
N SER A 203 1.69 2.91 -17.17
CA SER A 203 1.15 1.87 -16.26
C SER A 203 0.40 0.75 -16.99
N GLY A 204 0.49 0.68 -18.32
CA GLY A 204 -0.36 -0.17 -19.16
C GLY A 204 0.30 -1.40 -19.80
N GLY A 205 1.64 -1.53 -19.68
CA GLY A 205 2.46 -2.50 -20.43
C GLY A 205 2.27 -3.95 -19.99
N VAL A 206 2.43 -4.24 -18.69
CA VAL A 206 2.22 -5.57 -18.10
C VAL A 206 1.34 -5.48 -16.84
N SER A 207 0.86 -6.62 -16.33
CA SER A 207 -0.05 -6.65 -15.18
C SER A 207 0.62 -6.41 -13.83
N ASP A 208 1.91 -6.72 -13.71
CA ASP A 208 2.67 -6.66 -12.46
C ASP A 208 4.14 -6.31 -12.79
N PRO A 209 4.43 -5.05 -13.18
CA PRO A 209 5.79 -4.63 -13.42
C PRO A 209 6.60 -4.65 -12.11
N LYS A 210 7.91 -4.88 -12.21
CA LYS A 210 8.83 -4.92 -11.07
C LYS A 210 10.09 -4.13 -11.39
N TYR A 211 10.91 -3.79 -10.41
CA TYR A 211 12.28 -3.36 -10.72
C TYR A 211 13.07 -4.58 -11.21
N THR A 212 13.65 -4.48 -12.41
CA THR A 212 14.27 -5.64 -13.07
C THR A 212 15.78 -5.56 -13.09
N ASP A 213 16.45 -6.71 -12.91
CA ASP A 213 17.90 -6.84 -12.95
C ASP A 213 18.42 -6.98 -14.39
N MET A 214 18.21 -5.93 -15.19
CA MET A 214 18.64 -5.86 -16.59
C MET A 214 19.02 -4.43 -16.95
N CYS A 215 19.99 -4.24 -17.85
CA CYS A 215 20.22 -2.93 -18.43
C CYS A 215 19.17 -2.64 -19.49
N MET A 216 18.40 -1.58 -19.29
CA MET A 216 17.36 -1.14 -20.22
C MET A 216 17.63 0.28 -20.70
N LYS A 217 17.15 0.61 -21.90
CA LYS A 217 17.45 1.91 -22.52
C LYS A 217 16.63 2.97 -21.81
N ILE A 218 17.29 4.04 -21.38
CA ILE A 218 16.59 5.20 -20.78
C ILE A 218 15.81 5.91 -21.89
N VAL A 219 14.58 6.30 -21.60
CA VAL A 219 13.69 7.02 -22.52
C VAL A 219 13.14 8.29 -21.88
N SER A 220 12.83 9.30 -22.69
CA SER A 220 12.33 10.60 -22.21
C SER A 220 10.81 10.71 -22.17
N ASP A 221 10.09 9.82 -22.85
CA ASP A 221 8.67 9.96 -23.11
C ASP A 221 8.00 8.61 -23.39
N THR A 222 6.67 8.66 -23.54
CA THR A 222 5.83 7.48 -23.79
C THR A 222 5.96 6.91 -25.20
N ASP A 223 6.55 7.68 -26.13
CA ASP A 223 6.93 7.22 -27.47
C ASP A 223 8.26 6.44 -27.47
N LEU A 224 8.84 6.25 -26.28
CA LEU A 224 10.09 5.53 -26.04
C LEU A 224 11.29 6.19 -26.75
N THR A 225 11.29 7.51 -26.87
CA THR A 225 12.42 8.24 -27.45
C THR A 225 13.65 8.03 -26.58
N PRO A 226 14.75 7.45 -27.12
CA PRO A 226 15.93 7.19 -26.33
C PRO A 226 16.56 8.48 -25.78
N SER A 227 16.87 8.46 -24.49
CA SER A 227 17.58 9.52 -23.77
C SER A 227 18.93 9.02 -23.29
N ASN A 228 19.82 9.95 -22.99
CA ASN A 228 21.02 9.62 -22.21
C ASN A 228 20.69 9.55 -20.72
N GLY A 229 19.64 10.21 -20.27
CA GLY A 229 19.34 10.35 -18.86
C GLY A 229 20.19 11.38 -18.12
N VAL A 230 19.62 11.93 -17.06
CA VAL A 230 20.18 12.97 -16.21
C VAL A 230 21.17 12.36 -15.21
N CYS A 231 20.89 11.15 -14.70
CA CYS A 231 21.69 10.50 -13.67
C CYS A 231 22.73 9.49 -14.19
N ASN A 232 23.23 9.69 -15.42
CA ASN A 232 24.27 8.83 -16.02
C ASN A 232 25.46 8.55 -15.10
N ALA A 233 25.91 9.52 -14.30
CA ALA A 233 27.03 9.32 -13.39
C ALA A 233 26.80 8.18 -12.37
N VAL A 234 25.53 7.89 -12.05
CA VAL A 234 25.08 6.77 -11.22
C VAL A 234 24.82 5.54 -12.09
N HIS A 235 24.06 5.68 -13.18
CA HIS A 235 23.66 4.54 -14.02
C HIS A 235 24.86 3.80 -14.63
N THR A 236 25.92 4.54 -14.99
CA THR A 236 27.12 3.94 -15.60
C THR A 236 27.91 3.05 -14.65
N GLN A 237 27.59 3.04 -13.35
CA GLN A 237 28.17 2.07 -12.41
C GLN A 237 27.70 0.63 -12.69
N PHE A 238 26.53 0.48 -13.33
CA PHE A 238 25.86 -0.82 -13.52
C PHE A 238 25.62 -1.15 -15.00
N CYS A 239 25.57 -0.13 -15.86
CA CYS A 239 25.25 -0.24 -17.29
C CYS A 239 26.13 0.68 -18.16
N ASN A 240 25.92 0.63 -19.49
CA ASN A 240 26.49 1.62 -20.40
C ASN A 240 25.76 2.98 -20.27
N ALA A 241 26.39 4.07 -20.72
CA ALA A 241 25.74 5.40 -20.74
C ALA A 241 24.40 5.39 -21.52
N GLY A 242 23.38 6.02 -20.96
CA GLY A 242 22.01 6.01 -21.48
C GLY A 242 21.27 4.69 -21.29
N TRP A 243 21.73 3.85 -20.35
CA TRP A 243 21.07 2.63 -19.90
C TRP A 243 21.02 2.61 -18.37
N GLN A 244 20.02 1.97 -17.80
CA GLN A 244 19.78 1.87 -16.36
C GLN A 244 19.49 0.43 -15.97
N ASN A 245 19.96 0.00 -14.80
CA ASN A 245 19.53 -1.23 -14.15
C ASN A 245 18.88 -0.87 -12.82
N SER A 246 17.55 -0.80 -12.82
CA SER A 246 16.77 -0.30 -11.70
C SER A 246 16.97 -1.14 -10.44
N TYR A 247 17.04 -2.47 -10.59
CA TYR A 247 17.23 -3.39 -9.47
C TYR A 247 18.58 -3.22 -8.77
N GLN A 248 19.68 -3.16 -9.53
CA GLN A 248 21.02 -3.00 -8.96
C GLN A 248 21.19 -1.61 -8.33
N GLU A 249 20.67 -0.57 -8.97
CA GLU A 249 20.71 0.79 -8.41
C GLU A 249 19.97 0.86 -7.07
N MET A 250 18.80 0.25 -6.97
CA MET A 250 18.02 0.18 -5.73
C MET A 250 18.73 -0.60 -4.63
N LEU A 251 19.33 -1.75 -4.94
CA LEU A 251 20.16 -2.51 -3.99
C LEU A 251 21.38 -1.71 -3.52
N TRP A 252 22.03 -0.96 -4.40
CA TRP A 252 23.16 -0.11 -4.04
C TRP A 252 22.75 1.07 -3.16
N LEU A 253 21.59 1.68 -3.44
CA LEU A 253 21.08 2.81 -2.70
C LEU A 253 20.59 2.43 -1.30
N PHE A 254 19.86 1.33 -1.17
CA PHE A 254 19.11 1.02 0.05
C PHE A 254 19.52 -0.28 0.74
N GLY A 255 20.41 -1.05 0.12
CA GLY A 255 20.75 -2.38 0.59
C GLY A 255 19.62 -3.38 0.36
N PRO A 256 19.80 -4.64 0.79
CA PRO A 256 18.77 -5.67 0.67
C PRO A 256 17.59 -5.39 1.62
N GLY A 257 16.42 -5.87 1.23
CA GLY A 257 15.23 -5.85 2.07
C GLY A 257 15.39 -6.65 3.36
N VAL A 258 14.63 -6.24 4.37
CA VAL A 258 14.51 -6.95 5.65
C VAL A 258 13.12 -7.57 5.67
N PRO A 259 12.99 -8.90 5.54
CA PRO A 259 11.70 -9.57 5.60
C PRO A 259 11.02 -9.33 6.95
N ASP A 260 9.69 -9.24 6.96
CA ASP A 260 8.97 -9.28 8.23
C ASP A 260 8.98 -10.67 8.82
N ALA A 261 9.23 -10.73 10.12
CA ALA A 261 9.22 -11.97 10.90
C ALA A 261 8.37 -11.83 12.17
N VAL A 262 7.67 -10.70 12.35
CA VAL A 262 6.83 -10.43 13.50
C VAL A 262 5.39 -10.73 13.10
N PRO A 263 4.72 -11.71 13.76
CA PRO A 263 3.33 -12.01 13.46
C PRO A 263 2.39 -10.92 13.97
N PRO A 264 1.19 -10.81 13.38
CA PRO A 264 0.17 -9.90 13.87
C PRO A 264 -0.27 -10.28 15.28
N THR A 265 -0.55 -9.28 16.09
CA THR A 265 -1.22 -9.45 17.37
C THR A 265 -2.72 -9.57 17.15
N VAL A 266 -3.33 -10.65 17.65
CA VAL A 266 -4.77 -10.89 17.58
C VAL A 266 -5.34 -10.92 19.00
N THR A 267 -6.44 -10.22 19.26
CA THR A 267 -7.21 -10.32 20.51
C THR A 267 -8.69 -10.53 20.21
N ILE A 268 -9.36 -11.31 21.06
CA ILE A 268 -10.83 -11.43 21.05
C ILE A 268 -11.35 -10.57 22.21
N ASP A 269 -11.93 -9.42 21.88
CA ASP A 269 -12.35 -8.40 22.84
C ASP A 269 -13.77 -8.67 23.37
N ALA A 270 -14.61 -9.33 22.58
CA ALA A 270 -15.92 -9.83 22.99
C ALA A 270 -16.32 -11.06 22.16
N PRO A 271 -17.00 -12.06 22.75
CA PRO A 271 -17.29 -12.18 24.18
C PRO A 271 -16.01 -12.39 25.01
N ALA A 272 -16.08 -12.12 26.31
CA ALA A 272 -14.94 -12.38 27.20
C ALA A 272 -14.72 -13.90 27.35
N ASP A 273 -13.49 -14.32 27.60
CA ASP A 273 -13.19 -15.70 27.96
C ASP A 273 -13.97 -16.13 29.21
N GLY A 274 -14.61 -17.30 29.13
CA GLY A 274 -15.53 -17.84 30.14
C GLY A 274 -16.94 -17.26 30.12
N ALA A 275 -17.32 -16.46 29.12
CA ALA A 275 -18.67 -15.88 29.04
C ALA A 275 -19.77 -16.94 28.98
N VAL A 276 -20.87 -16.69 29.70
CA VAL A 276 -22.09 -17.50 29.66
C VAL A 276 -23.16 -16.76 28.86
N LEU A 277 -23.57 -17.31 27.73
CA LEU A 277 -24.52 -16.70 26.79
C LEU A 277 -25.86 -17.44 26.81
N PRO A 278 -27.00 -16.74 26.66
CA PRO A 278 -28.30 -17.38 26.53
C PRO A 278 -28.42 -18.13 25.18
N TYR A 279 -29.32 -19.11 25.10
CA TYR A 279 -29.71 -19.76 23.85
C TYR A 279 -31.05 -19.22 23.33
N PRO A 280 -31.17 -18.87 22.04
CA PRO A 280 -30.12 -18.91 21.01
C PRO A 280 -29.04 -17.84 21.26
N ALA A 281 -27.77 -18.21 21.02
CA ALA A 281 -26.65 -17.30 21.20
C ALA A 281 -26.68 -16.22 20.10
N VAL A 282 -26.80 -14.96 20.51
CA VAL A 282 -26.74 -13.80 19.61
C VAL A 282 -25.78 -12.78 20.20
N PHE A 283 -24.68 -12.51 19.49
CA PHE A 283 -23.63 -11.60 19.94
C PHE A 283 -22.75 -11.13 18.77
N ASP A 284 -22.01 -10.04 18.97
CA ASP A 284 -20.92 -9.65 18.07
C ASP A 284 -19.62 -10.27 18.57
N LEU A 285 -18.95 -11.07 17.75
CA LEU A 285 -17.55 -11.43 17.94
C LEU A 285 -16.71 -10.21 17.56
N VAL A 286 -16.11 -9.56 18.55
CA VAL A 286 -15.24 -8.38 18.37
C VAL A 286 -13.80 -8.83 18.46
N VAL A 287 -13.04 -8.62 17.39
CA VAL A 287 -11.64 -9.04 17.28
C VAL A 287 -10.80 -7.80 16.96
N THR A 288 -9.70 -7.59 17.66
CA THR A 288 -8.71 -6.58 17.26
C THR A 288 -7.48 -7.25 16.69
N ILE A 289 -7.08 -6.82 15.50
CA ILE A 289 -5.85 -7.26 14.82
C ILE A 289 -4.97 -6.03 14.66
N ALA A 290 -3.71 -6.14 15.07
CA ALA A 290 -2.69 -5.12 14.90
C ALA A 290 -1.37 -5.75 14.45
N ASP A 291 -0.65 -5.05 13.60
CA ASP A 291 0.63 -5.51 13.05
C ASP A 291 1.66 -4.37 13.07
N ASN A 292 2.95 -4.71 13.06
CA ASN A 292 4.03 -3.71 12.93
C ASN A 292 4.09 -3.10 11.52
N GLN A 293 3.45 -3.73 10.54
CA GLN A 293 3.18 -3.15 9.23
C GLN A 293 1.74 -2.65 9.16
N SER A 294 1.62 -1.32 9.17
CA SER A 294 0.33 -0.65 9.06
C SER A 294 0.42 0.45 8.00
N PRO A 295 -0.63 0.62 7.17
CA PRO A 295 -1.86 -0.17 7.10
C PRO A 295 -1.59 -1.48 6.34
N GLN A 296 -2.45 -2.47 6.53
CA GLN A 296 -2.30 -3.78 5.88
C GLN A 296 -3.63 -4.52 5.77
N LEU A 297 -3.80 -5.30 4.71
CA LEU A 297 -4.81 -6.35 4.62
C LEU A 297 -4.23 -7.66 5.16
N VAL A 298 -4.97 -8.29 6.07
CA VAL A 298 -4.64 -9.57 6.71
C VAL A 298 -5.67 -10.63 6.34
N ASP A 299 -5.20 -11.85 6.12
CA ASP A 299 -6.09 -13.00 5.91
C ASP A 299 -6.55 -13.52 7.28
N THR A 300 -7.83 -13.38 7.58
CA THR A 300 -8.45 -13.74 8.86
C THR A 300 -9.30 -15.00 8.72
N PHE A 301 -9.13 -15.92 9.67
CA PHE A 301 -9.90 -17.16 9.80
C PHE A 301 -10.55 -17.21 11.19
N VAL A 302 -11.82 -17.61 11.26
CA VAL A 302 -12.52 -17.81 12.54
C VAL A 302 -12.99 -19.25 12.61
N PHE A 303 -12.71 -19.90 13.73
CA PHE A 303 -13.08 -21.28 14.02
C PHE A 303 -14.01 -21.34 15.23
N PHE A 304 -15.05 -22.17 15.16
CA PHE A 304 -15.84 -22.63 16.30
C PHE A 304 -15.64 -24.14 16.45
N ASP A 305 -15.19 -24.59 17.62
CA ASP A 305 -14.91 -26.01 17.90
C ASP A 305 -14.07 -26.69 16.79
N ASP A 306 -12.97 -26.03 16.40
CA ASP A 306 -12.06 -26.42 15.31
C ASP A 306 -12.68 -26.48 13.89
N VAL A 307 -13.91 -25.99 13.72
CA VAL A 307 -14.56 -25.86 12.41
C VAL A 307 -14.43 -24.41 11.94
N GLU A 308 -13.82 -24.21 10.77
CA GLU A 308 -13.77 -22.88 10.14
C GLU A 308 -15.18 -22.43 9.78
N VAL A 309 -15.56 -21.27 10.33
CA VAL A 309 -16.86 -20.63 10.08
C VAL A 309 -16.74 -19.35 9.25
N LEU A 310 -15.53 -18.78 9.20
CA LEU A 310 -15.23 -17.59 8.41
C LEU A 310 -13.81 -17.67 7.86
N THR A 311 -13.66 -17.24 6.61
CA THR A 311 -12.38 -16.90 5.99
C THR A 311 -12.58 -15.63 5.18
N GLY A 312 -11.62 -14.70 5.23
CA GLY A 312 -11.67 -13.48 4.46
C GLY A 312 -10.47 -12.57 4.71
N THR A 313 -10.29 -11.59 3.83
CA THR A 313 -9.21 -10.62 3.91
C THR A 313 -9.76 -9.27 4.41
N PHE A 314 -9.19 -8.73 5.48
CA PHE A 314 -9.67 -7.51 6.13
C PHE A 314 -8.53 -6.54 6.41
N VAL A 315 -8.84 -5.25 6.54
CA VAL A 315 -7.87 -4.28 7.07
C VAL A 315 -7.58 -4.64 8.52
N ALA A 316 -6.30 -4.71 8.89
CA ALA A 316 -5.88 -4.90 10.28
C ALA A 316 -6.42 -3.77 11.17
N THR A 317 -7.47 -4.06 11.93
CA THR A 317 -8.16 -3.12 12.81
C THR A 317 -9.07 -3.90 13.77
N THR A 318 -9.94 -3.20 14.50
CA THR A 318 -11.04 -3.84 15.25
C THR A 318 -12.18 -4.23 14.32
N LEU A 319 -12.37 -5.53 14.15
CA LEU A 319 -13.40 -6.16 13.33
C LEU A 319 -14.58 -6.62 14.20
N LYS A 320 -15.77 -6.67 13.59
CA LYS A 320 -16.99 -7.16 14.23
C LYS A 320 -17.67 -8.17 13.32
N PHE A 321 -17.89 -9.37 13.85
CA PHE A 321 -18.58 -10.45 13.15
C PHE A 321 -19.87 -10.80 13.91
N PRO A 322 -21.06 -10.46 13.38
CA PRO A 322 -22.30 -10.81 14.05
C PRO A 322 -22.55 -12.32 13.98
N VAL A 323 -22.83 -12.90 15.14
CA VAL A 323 -23.21 -14.30 15.34
C VAL A 323 -24.70 -14.32 15.67
N ASP A 324 -25.52 -14.82 14.75
CA ASP A 324 -26.98 -14.82 14.85
C ASP A 324 -27.55 -16.24 15.01
N GLY A 325 -27.41 -16.82 16.20
CA GLY A 325 -27.88 -18.17 16.51
C GLY A 325 -26.98 -19.27 15.90
N GLY A 326 -27.45 -20.52 15.97
CA GLY A 326 -26.77 -21.68 15.36
C GLY A 326 -25.58 -22.24 16.14
N VAL A 327 -25.24 -21.65 17.29
CA VAL A 327 -24.36 -22.27 18.28
C VAL A 327 -25.22 -23.15 19.20
N ASP A 328 -24.90 -24.44 19.26
CA ASP A 328 -25.61 -25.40 20.11
C ASP A 328 -25.48 -25.04 21.60
N PRO A 329 -26.36 -25.54 22.48
CA PRO A 329 -26.12 -25.46 23.92
C PRO A 329 -24.89 -26.27 24.33
N GLY A 330 -24.04 -25.69 25.19
CA GLY A 330 -22.84 -26.37 25.66
C GLY A 330 -21.62 -25.46 25.75
N PRO A 331 -20.47 -26.04 26.15
CA PRO A 331 -19.19 -25.37 26.06
C PRO A 331 -18.73 -25.30 24.58
N HIS A 332 -18.15 -24.17 24.19
CA HIS A 332 -17.57 -23.97 22.87
C HIS A 332 -16.22 -23.26 22.96
N THR A 333 -15.36 -23.52 21.98
CA THR A 333 -14.14 -22.72 21.75
C THR A 333 -14.30 -21.85 20.52
N ILE A 334 -13.82 -20.61 20.61
CA ILE A 334 -13.71 -19.69 19.48
C ILE A 334 -12.23 -19.38 19.30
N ARG A 335 -11.69 -19.72 18.13
CA ARG A 335 -10.31 -19.38 17.75
C ARG A 335 -10.33 -18.43 16.56
N VAL A 336 -9.49 -17.41 16.61
CA VAL A 336 -9.28 -16.47 15.50
C VAL A 336 -7.81 -16.50 15.13
N GLU A 337 -7.55 -16.66 13.84
CA GLU A 337 -6.22 -16.63 13.25
C GLU A 337 -6.15 -15.48 12.25
N ALA A 338 -5.00 -14.81 12.17
CA ALA A 338 -4.74 -13.78 11.18
C ALA A 338 -3.32 -13.95 10.62
N SER A 339 -3.19 -14.00 9.29
CA SER A 339 -1.90 -14.01 8.60
C SER A 339 -1.61 -12.64 8.01
N ASP A 340 -0.38 -12.16 8.22
CA ASP A 340 0.13 -10.97 7.54
C ASP A 340 0.52 -11.28 6.07
N GLU A 341 1.10 -10.30 5.37
CA GLU A 341 1.46 -10.38 3.95
C GLU A 341 2.73 -11.20 3.69
N ASP A 342 3.56 -11.40 4.72
CA ASP A 342 4.75 -12.25 4.69
C ASP A 342 4.46 -13.67 5.18
N GLY A 343 3.22 -13.96 5.59
CA GLY A 343 2.75 -15.27 6.01
C GLY A 343 2.97 -15.57 7.49
N ASN A 344 3.32 -14.58 8.31
CA ASN A 344 3.42 -14.74 9.76
C ASN A 344 2.01 -14.84 10.37
N LEU A 345 1.81 -15.83 11.24
CA LEU A 345 0.50 -16.17 11.80
C LEU A 345 0.35 -15.70 13.25
N GLY A 346 -0.62 -14.81 13.48
CA GLY A 346 -1.13 -14.44 14.79
C GLY A 346 -2.40 -15.22 15.15
N MET A 347 -2.63 -15.49 16.44
CA MET A 347 -3.84 -16.18 16.88
C MET A 347 -4.33 -15.76 18.28
N ALA A 348 -5.63 -15.91 18.51
CA ALA A 348 -6.28 -15.80 19.81
C ALA A 348 -7.35 -16.89 19.96
N GLU A 349 -7.60 -17.34 21.19
CA GLU A 349 -8.61 -18.35 21.50
C GLU A 349 -9.30 -18.01 22.83
N ILE A 350 -10.62 -18.24 22.89
CA ILE A 350 -11.43 -18.13 24.11
C ILE A 350 -12.39 -19.31 24.24
N SER A 351 -12.85 -19.57 25.46
CA SER A 351 -13.93 -20.51 25.76
C SER A 351 -15.20 -19.78 26.15
N ILE A 352 -16.36 -20.25 25.70
CA ILE A 352 -17.68 -19.74 26.11
C ILE A 352 -18.62 -20.89 26.50
N GLN A 353 -19.70 -20.55 27.20
CA GLN A 353 -20.78 -21.48 27.54
C GLN A 353 -22.11 -20.95 27.00
N VAL A 354 -22.77 -21.71 26.14
CA VAL A 354 -24.15 -21.42 25.69
C VAL A 354 -25.14 -22.19 26.55
N GLY A 355 -26.13 -21.50 27.11
CA GLY A 355 -27.14 -22.10 27.98
C GLY A 355 -28.06 -23.09 27.24
N GLU A 356 -28.66 -24.03 27.96
CA GLU A 356 -29.74 -24.87 27.40
C GLU A 356 -31.02 -24.04 27.33
N GLY A 357 -31.58 -23.86 26.13
CA GLY A 357 -32.75 -23.02 25.89
C GLY A 357 -33.89 -23.25 26.89
N GLY A 358 -33.99 -22.38 27.89
CA GLY A 358 -35.10 -22.35 28.83
C GLY A 358 -36.28 -21.65 28.19
N GLY A 359 -37.18 -22.40 27.56
CA GLY A 359 -38.52 -21.91 27.27
C GLY A 359 -39.10 -21.28 28.54
N GLY A 360 -39.40 -19.99 28.47
CA GLY A 360 -39.71 -19.18 29.64
C GLY A 360 -40.72 -19.84 30.57
N THR A 361 -40.28 -20.23 31.76
CA THR A 361 -41.15 -20.29 32.94
C THR A 361 -40.93 -19.02 33.73
N SER A 362 -41.81 -18.05 33.49
CA SER A 362 -42.19 -17.03 34.45
C SER A 362 -42.62 -17.72 35.74
N GLY A 363 -41.69 -17.83 36.69
CA GLY A 363 -41.93 -18.29 38.06
C GLY A 363 -41.60 -17.15 38.99
N GLY A 364 -42.61 -16.33 39.29
CA GLY A 364 -42.51 -15.24 40.25
C GLY A 364 -42.10 -15.73 41.64
N GLY A 365 -41.27 -14.93 42.29
CA GLY A 365 -40.78 -15.19 43.65
C GLY A 365 -40.16 -13.94 44.26
N SER A 366 -40.99 -12.91 44.49
CA SER A 366 -40.65 -11.80 45.38
C SER A 366 -40.26 -12.32 46.76
N THR A 367 -39.08 -11.97 47.25
CA THR A 367 -38.88 -11.71 48.68
C THR A 367 -37.99 -10.50 48.89
N SER A 368 -38.63 -9.48 49.48
CA SER A 368 -38.05 -8.30 50.08
C SER A 368 -37.16 -8.64 51.26
N GLY A 369 -35.99 -8.02 51.34
CA GLY A 369 -35.13 -8.02 52.53
C GLY A 369 -34.39 -6.70 52.64
N ALA A 370 -34.98 -5.76 53.37
CA ALA A 370 -34.42 -4.47 53.72
C ALA A 370 -33.20 -4.61 54.66
N GLY A 371 -32.21 -3.74 54.49
CA GLY A 371 -31.04 -3.66 55.37
C GLY A 371 -30.25 -2.37 55.16
N THR A 372 -30.73 -1.29 55.74
CA THR A 372 -30.03 -0.01 55.92
C THR A 372 -28.87 -0.14 56.90
N THR A 373 -27.70 0.42 56.61
CA THR A 373 -26.87 1.12 57.61
C THR A 373 -25.87 2.07 56.96
N SER A 374 -25.89 3.28 57.51
CA SER A 374 -25.06 4.48 57.33
C SER A 374 -23.60 4.31 57.79
N GLY A 375 -22.70 5.08 57.18
CA GLY A 375 -21.35 5.33 57.70
C GLY A 375 -20.63 6.47 56.96
N GLU A 376 -20.74 7.68 57.50
CA GLU A 376 -19.93 8.86 57.15
C GLU A 376 -18.52 8.78 57.77
N ALA A 377 -17.50 9.26 57.04
CA ALA A 377 -16.29 9.95 57.53
C ALA A 377 -15.51 10.42 56.28
N SER A 378 -15.54 11.71 55.90
CA SER A 378 -14.71 12.82 56.39
C SER A 378 -13.20 12.54 56.34
N GLY A 379 -12.51 13.22 55.44
CA GLY A 379 -11.06 13.19 55.27
C GLY A 379 -10.56 14.32 54.37
N THR A 380 -10.47 15.51 54.95
CA THR A 380 -9.83 16.71 54.39
C THR A 380 -8.32 16.54 54.25
N GLY A 381 -7.73 16.96 53.12
CA GLY A 381 -6.29 17.10 52.95
C GLY A 381 -5.93 18.09 51.85
N ALA A 382 -5.70 19.34 52.24
CA ALA A 382 -5.12 20.39 51.40
C ALA A 382 -3.61 20.49 51.69
N THR A 383 -2.78 20.74 50.66
CA THR A 383 -1.61 21.65 50.75
C THR A 383 -0.92 21.85 49.38
N SER A 384 -0.67 23.13 49.07
CA SER A 384 0.46 23.75 48.32
C SER A 384 0.90 23.13 46.97
N GLY A 385 0.97 23.83 45.84
CA GLY A 385 1.33 25.24 45.63
C GLY A 385 2.76 25.34 45.11
N MET A 386 2.96 25.66 43.82
CA MET A 386 4.11 26.43 43.35
C MET A 386 3.90 26.94 41.92
N ALA A 387 3.97 28.26 41.79
CA ALA A 387 4.08 28.98 40.54
C ALA A 387 5.55 29.09 40.14
N SER A 388 5.85 29.10 38.84
CA SER A 388 7.02 29.80 38.31
C SER A 388 6.76 30.32 36.90
N THR A 389 7.12 31.58 36.75
CA THR A 389 7.05 32.50 35.62
C THR A 389 8.29 32.46 34.73
N GLY A 390 8.17 32.96 33.49
CA GLY A 390 9.26 33.51 32.66
C GLY A 390 9.77 32.55 31.57
N GLY A 391 10.06 32.96 30.34
CA GLY A 391 10.27 34.30 29.78
C GLY A 391 10.51 34.26 28.27
N LEU A 392 10.67 35.46 27.72
CA LEU A 392 10.70 35.87 26.31
C LEU A 392 12.06 35.63 25.60
N GLY A 393 12.02 35.58 24.26
CA GLY A 393 13.14 35.85 23.33
C GLY A 393 12.93 35.10 22.00
N GLY A 394 12.98 35.65 20.79
CA GLY A 394 13.48 36.93 20.28
C GLY A 394 14.72 36.71 19.38
N GLY A 395 14.57 36.90 18.05
CA GLY A 395 15.66 36.98 17.04
C GLY A 395 15.37 36.11 15.81
N SER A 396 15.15 36.56 14.56
CA SER A 396 15.75 37.59 13.67
C SER A 396 16.92 37.10 12.81
N GLY A 397 16.75 37.20 11.48
CA GLY A 397 17.78 37.20 10.43
C GLY A 397 18.03 35.83 9.79
N GLY A 398 18.21 35.67 8.47
CA GLY A 398 18.36 36.63 7.39
C GLY A 398 18.55 35.87 6.05
N ASP A 399 18.56 36.65 4.98
CA ASP A 399 18.56 36.33 3.54
C ASP A 399 19.56 35.24 3.06
N THR A 400 19.26 34.60 1.92
CA THR A 400 20.17 34.58 0.75
C THR A 400 19.50 34.02 -0.52
N ASP A 401 20.02 34.55 -1.65
CA ASP A 401 19.50 34.50 -3.01
C ASP A 401 19.77 33.19 -3.78
N GLY A 402 18.85 32.88 -4.70
CA GLY A 402 19.12 32.69 -6.13
C GLY A 402 19.89 31.47 -6.64
N SER A 403 19.22 30.61 -7.40
CA SER A 403 19.72 30.18 -8.72
C SER A 403 18.70 29.42 -9.57
N ALA A 404 18.90 29.56 -10.88
CA ALA A 404 18.07 29.12 -11.99
C ALA A 404 18.30 27.65 -12.40
N GLY A 405 17.31 27.06 -13.07
CA GLY A 405 17.41 25.79 -13.80
C GLY A 405 16.03 25.38 -14.31
N THR A 406 15.66 25.80 -15.52
CA THR A 406 15.59 24.99 -16.76
C THR A 406 14.41 24.01 -16.81
N ALA A 407 13.56 24.27 -17.81
CA ALA A 407 12.29 23.62 -18.12
C ALA A 407 12.35 22.07 -18.12
N ALA A 408 11.52 21.46 -17.28
CA ALA A 408 11.10 20.09 -17.41
C ALA A 408 10.01 20.00 -18.49
N SER A 409 10.15 19.03 -19.39
CA SER A 409 9.19 18.70 -20.43
C SER A 409 8.00 17.96 -19.83
N ASP A 410 6.84 18.62 -19.91
CA ASP A 410 5.53 18.08 -19.53
C ASP A 410 5.03 17.10 -20.59
N GLU A 411 5.01 15.80 -20.29
CA GLU A 411 4.17 14.83 -21.00
C GLU A 411 3.71 13.78 -20.01
N GLY A 412 2.50 13.27 -20.19
CA GLY A 412 2.15 12.15 -19.35
C GLY A 412 0.96 11.29 -19.72
N CYS A 413 0.65 10.47 -18.72
CA CYS A 413 0.40 9.07 -18.95
C CYS A 413 -1.07 8.70 -18.76
N ALA A 414 -1.59 7.92 -19.70
CA ALA A 414 -2.89 7.29 -19.61
C ALA A 414 -2.91 6.23 -18.50
N CYS A 415 -3.88 6.33 -17.59
CA CYS A 415 -3.93 5.55 -16.36
C CYS A 415 -4.88 4.35 -16.47
N ARG A 416 -4.45 3.20 -15.95
CA ARG A 416 -5.36 2.13 -15.54
C ARG A 416 -5.90 2.46 -14.17
N SER A 417 -7.21 2.72 -14.08
CA SER A 417 -7.94 2.56 -12.82
C SER A 417 -7.88 1.08 -12.44
N ALA A 418 -7.67 0.77 -11.16
CA ALA A 418 -7.85 -0.56 -10.61
C ALA A 418 -9.29 -1.02 -10.84
N GLY A 419 -9.56 -1.57 -12.03
CA GLY A 419 -10.79 -2.22 -12.40
C GLY A 419 -10.75 -3.66 -11.91
N SER A 420 -10.66 -3.86 -10.60
CA SER A 420 -11.31 -5.00 -9.99
C SER A 420 -12.68 -4.50 -9.54
N GLN A 421 -13.73 -5.15 -10.02
CA GLN A 421 -15.04 -5.04 -9.39
C GLN A 421 -14.95 -5.72 -8.02
N GLY A 422 -14.24 -5.08 -7.08
CA GLY A 422 -14.54 -5.22 -5.67
C GLY A 422 -15.91 -4.60 -5.50
N ALA A 423 -16.93 -5.45 -5.32
CA ALA A 423 -18.22 -5.00 -4.87
C ALA A 423 -18.01 -4.03 -3.70
N PRO A 424 -18.80 -2.94 -3.59
CA PRO A 424 -18.68 -2.04 -2.44
C PRO A 424 -18.76 -2.90 -1.18
N LEU A 425 -17.71 -2.86 -0.35
CA LEU A 425 -17.76 -3.31 1.04
C LEU A 425 -18.71 -2.35 1.75
N ASN A 426 -19.98 -2.56 1.50
CA ASN A 426 -21.06 -2.14 2.34
C ASN A 426 -20.78 -2.81 3.69
N PRO A 427 -20.85 -2.12 4.84
CA PRO A 427 -20.98 -2.77 6.14
C PRO A 427 -22.38 -3.42 6.25
N ALA A 428 -22.78 -4.18 5.22
CA ALA A 428 -23.91 -5.07 5.26
C ALA A 428 -23.50 -6.19 6.21
N SER A 429 -24.18 -6.21 7.34
CA SER A 429 -24.19 -7.26 8.35
C SER A 429 -24.03 -8.65 7.72
N TRP A 430 -22.80 -9.16 7.74
CA TRP A 430 -22.51 -10.55 7.40
C TRP A 430 -22.86 -11.39 8.63
N ALA A 431 -24.14 -11.74 8.76
CA ALA A 431 -24.55 -12.75 9.71
C ALA A 431 -23.83 -14.05 9.34
N LEU A 432 -23.06 -14.60 10.29
CA LEU A 432 -22.56 -15.97 10.20
C LEU A 432 -23.76 -16.92 10.16
N LEU A 433 -24.19 -17.29 8.96
CA LEU A 433 -25.25 -18.27 8.76
C LEU A 433 -24.69 -19.67 9.03
N PHE A 434 -24.77 -20.09 10.29
CA PHE A 434 -24.53 -21.48 10.68
C PHE A 434 -25.55 -22.40 9.99
N VAL A 435 -25.06 -23.27 9.11
CA VAL A 435 -25.84 -24.38 8.58
C VAL A 435 -25.97 -25.43 9.69
N PRO A 436 -27.18 -25.80 10.13
CA PRO A 436 -27.35 -26.75 11.22
C PRO A 436 -26.71 -28.11 10.89
N TRP A 437 -25.98 -28.62 11.88
CA TRP A 437 -25.18 -29.84 11.84
C TRP A 437 -26.09 -31.08 11.68
N LEU A 438 -26.35 -31.51 10.44
CA LEU A 438 -27.00 -32.80 10.17
C LEU A 438 -25.96 -33.91 10.26
N SER A 439 -25.87 -34.52 11.44
CA SER A 439 -25.09 -35.73 11.71
C SER A 439 -25.46 -36.89 10.75
N THR A 440 -24.74 -36.99 9.63
CA THR A 440 -24.77 -38.19 8.78
C THR A 440 -23.53 -39.02 9.01
N ARG A 441 -23.65 -39.97 9.94
CA ARG A 441 -22.72 -41.11 10.07
C ARG A 441 -22.64 -41.84 8.72
N ARG A 442 -21.57 -41.62 7.95
CA ARG A 442 -21.20 -42.50 6.82
C ARG A 442 -20.19 -43.53 7.30
N ILE A 443 -20.70 -44.74 7.53
CA ILE A 443 -19.93 -45.97 7.68
C ILE A 443 -19.13 -46.19 6.37
N ARG A 444 -17.81 -46.01 6.40
CA ARG A 444 -16.91 -46.50 5.35
C ARG A 444 -16.66 -48.00 5.57
N ARG A 445 -17.26 -48.84 4.71
CA ARG A 445 -16.77 -50.20 4.47
C ARG A 445 -15.52 -50.14 3.59
N ARG A 446 -14.44 -50.79 4.03
CA ARG A 446 -13.26 -51.12 3.20
C ARG A 446 -13.64 -52.17 2.14
N PRO A 447 -13.03 -52.14 0.95
CA PRO A 447 -12.78 -53.35 0.19
C PRO A 447 -11.35 -53.86 0.40
N SER A 448 -11.27 -55.18 0.24
CA SER A 448 -10.15 -56.11 0.17
C SER A 448 -8.96 -55.68 -0.65
#